data_AF-A0AA39G5H3-F1
#
_entry.id   AF-A0AA39G5H3-F1
#
_cell.length_a   1.000
_cell.length_b   1.000
_cell.length_c   1.000
_cell.angle_alpha   90.00
_cell.angle_beta   90.00
_cell.angle_gamma   90.00
#
_symmetry.space_group_name_H-M   'P 1'
#
loop_
_entity.id
_entity.type
_entity.pdbx_description
1 polymer ?
#
loop_
_entity_poly.entity_id
_entity_poly.type
_entity_poly.pdbx_seq_one_letter_code
_entity_poly.pdbx_strand_id
1 'polypeptide(L)'
;MTCLFCINVLAEVCGQEITTKIMLPTVLAMANDNVANVRFNVAKTLQRIGPFLEPNAVQAQVKPVLDKLNTDSDVDVKYFASEAIAGIAA
;
A
#
# COMPACT_ATOMS: atom_id res chain seq x y z
N MET A 1 15.59 1.65 -5.09
CA MET A 1 15.74 2.57 -3.96
C MET A 1 14.91 3.84 -4.18
N THR A 2 13.58 3.81 -4.07
CA THR A 2 12.58 3.18 -4.95
C THR A 2 11.34 4.07 -4.86
N CYS A 3 10.54 4.17 -5.92
CA CYS A 3 9.34 5.03 -6.00
C CYS A 3 8.45 5.01 -4.73
N LEU A 4 8.26 3.84 -4.13
CA LEU A 4 7.48 3.63 -2.89
C LEU A 4 7.99 4.44 -1.67
N PHE A 5 9.31 4.57 -1.50
CA PHE A 5 9.86 5.37 -0.40
C PHE A 5 9.59 6.86 -0.60
N CYS A 6 9.67 7.35 -1.84
CA CYS A 6 9.31 8.73 -2.14
C CYS A 6 7.82 8.98 -1.86
N ILE A 7 6.94 8.06 -2.24
CA ILE A 7 5.50 8.14 -1.97
C ILE A 7 5.22 8.22 -0.47
N ASN A 8 5.93 7.46 0.37
CA ASN A 8 5.78 7.51 1.83
C ASN A 8 6.06 8.90 2.42
N VAL A 9 7.01 9.64 1.84
CA VAL A 9 7.36 11.00 2.30
C VAL A 9 6.41 12.03 1.69
N LEU A 10 6.07 11.89 0.41
CA LEU A 10 5.23 12.86 -0.30
C LEU A 10 3.76 12.82 0.15
N ALA A 11 3.24 11.66 0.54
CA ALA A 11 1.84 11.52 0.96
C ALA A 11 1.48 12.44 2.14
N GLU A 12 2.40 12.61 3.09
CA GLU A 12 2.20 13.47 4.28
C GLU A 12 2.09 14.95 3.91
N VAL A 13 2.80 15.39 2.86
CA VAL A 13 2.88 16.81 2.47
C VAL A 13 1.93 17.20 1.33
N CYS A 14 1.56 16.27 0.46
CA CYS A 14 0.70 16.54 -0.71
C CYS A 14 -0.80 16.44 -0.39
N GLY A 15 -1.17 15.90 0.76
CA GLY A 15 -2.55 15.80 1.21
C GLY A 15 -3.37 14.71 0.51
N GLN A 16 -4.62 14.58 0.93
CA GLN A 16 -5.45 13.40 0.67
C GLN A 16 -5.78 13.20 -0.81
N GLU A 17 -6.15 14.28 -1.50
CA GLU A 17 -6.56 14.23 -2.91
C GLU A 17 -5.41 13.79 -3.82
N ILE A 18 -4.24 14.43 -3.69
CA ILE A 18 -3.08 14.12 -4.52
C ILE A 18 -2.59 12.71 -4.24
N THR A 19 -2.52 12.32 -2.97
CA THR A 19 -2.09 10.97 -2.58
C THR A 19 -3.01 9.90 -3.18
N THR A 20 -4.33 10.11 -3.13
CA THR A 20 -5.32 9.16 -3.66
C THR A 20 -5.32 9.12 -5.18
N LYS A 21 -5.31 10.26 -5.87
CA LYS A 21 -5.47 10.30 -7.34
C LYS A 21 -4.19 10.04 -8.11
N ILE A 22 -3.04 10.42 -7.56
CA ILE A 22 -1.76 10.41 -8.28
C ILE A 22 -0.83 9.31 -7.78
N MET A 23 -0.70 9.13 -6.46
CA MET A 23 0.31 8.23 -5.91
C MET A 23 -0.21 6.80 -5.71
N LEU A 24 -1.44 6.65 -5.20
CA LEU A 24 -2.04 5.34 -4.95
C LEU A 24 -2.04 4.43 -6.19
N PRO A 25 -2.39 4.88 -7.42
CA PRO A 25 -2.37 4.01 -8.60
C PRO A 25 -1.00 3.35 -8.86
N THR A 26 0.09 4.08 -8.62
CA THR A 26 1.45 3.55 -8.76
C THR A 26 1.72 2.46 -7.73
N VAL A 27 1.33 2.67 -6.47
CA VAL A 27 1.49 1.68 -5.40
C VAL A 27 0.70 0.40 -5.72
N LEU A 28 -0.54 0.53 -6.18
CA LEU A 28 -1.39 -0.62 -6.54
C LEU A 28 -0.84 -1.40 -7.73
N ALA A 29 -0.30 -0.72 -8.75
CA ALA A 29 0.32 -1.38 -9.90
C ALA A 29 1.50 -2.27 -9.49
N MET A 30 2.32 -1.79 -8.53
CA MET A 30 3.47 -2.51 -8.01
C MET A 30 3.11 -3.74 -7.17
N ALA A 31 1.85 -3.92 -6.77
CA ALA A 31 1.40 -5.11 -6.01
C ALA A 31 1.55 -6.42 -6.81
N ASN A 32 1.70 -6.34 -8.13
CA ASN A 32 1.86 -7.49 -9.03
C ASN A 32 3.32 -7.70 -9.48
N ASP A 33 4.29 -7.04 -8.86
CA ASP A 33 5.69 -7.16 -9.23
C ASP A 33 6.22 -8.59 -9.00
N ASN A 34 7.09 -9.08 -9.88
CA ASN A 34 7.66 -10.42 -9.77
C ASN A 34 8.59 -10.57 -8.56
N VAL A 35 9.15 -9.47 -8.05
CA VAL A 35 10.07 -9.48 -6.92
C VAL A 35 9.29 -9.32 -5.61
N ALA A 36 9.39 -10.32 -4.72
CA ALA A 36 8.73 -10.29 -3.40
C ALA A 36 9.06 -9.03 -2.59
N ASN A 37 10.31 -8.57 -2.67
CA ASN A 37 10.75 -7.33 -2.01
C ASN A 37 9.98 -6.09 -2.45
N VAL A 38 9.50 -6.05 -3.68
CA VAL A 38 8.65 -4.96 -4.15
C VAL A 38 7.26 -5.10 -3.53
N ARG A 39 6.69 -6.31 -3.59
CA ARG A 39 5.32 -6.58 -3.09
C ARG A 39 5.18 -6.36 -1.57
N PHE A 40 6.15 -6.78 -0.75
CA PHE A 40 6.05 -6.50 0.69
C PHE A 40 6.22 -4.99 0.99
N ASN A 41 7.02 -4.27 0.19
CA ASN A 41 7.14 -2.82 0.34
C ASN A 41 5.87 -2.10 -0.09
N VAL A 42 5.08 -2.66 -1.01
CA VAL A 42 3.72 -2.18 -1.31
C VAL A 42 2.84 -2.27 -0.07
N ALA A 43 2.80 -3.42 0.61
CA ALA A 43 2.01 -3.57 1.85
C ALA A 43 2.40 -2.52 2.92
N LYS A 44 3.71 -2.36 3.17
CA LYS A 44 4.22 -1.33 4.10
C LYS A 44 3.86 0.09 3.69
N THR A 45 3.90 0.38 2.39
CA THR A 45 3.56 1.70 1.85
C THR A 45 2.07 1.97 2.01
N LEU A 46 1.20 1.00 1.69
CA LEU A 46 -0.24 1.13 1.86
C LEU A 46 -0.63 1.37 3.32
N GLN A 47 0.03 0.69 4.27
CA GLN A 47 -0.14 0.97 5.70
C GLN A 47 0.24 2.40 6.06
N ARG A 48 1.39 2.88 5.56
CA ARG A 48 1.92 4.22 5.86
C ARG A 48 1.05 5.34 5.29
N ILE A 49 0.58 5.19 4.06
CA ILE A 49 -0.20 6.25 3.38
C ILE A 49 -1.70 6.16 3.66
N GLY A 50 -2.19 5.05 4.23
CA GLY A 50 -3.61 4.82 4.55
C GLY A 50 -4.33 6.01 5.20
N PRO A 51 -3.74 6.67 6.22
CA PRO A 51 -4.34 7.87 6.85
C PRO A 51 -4.51 9.07 5.92
N PHE A 52 -3.77 9.11 4.81
CA PHE A 52 -3.81 10.17 3.80
C PHE A 52 -4.59 9.75 2.54
N LEU A 53 -5.37 8.68 2.60
CA LEU A 53 -6.23 8.25 1.50
C LEU A 53 -7.69 8.59 1.77
N GLU A 54 -8.47 8.79 0.70
CA GLU A 54 -9.92 8.88 0.84
C GLU A 54 -10.48 7.57 1.43
N PRO A 55 -11.39 7.61 2.42
CA PRO A 55 -11.92 6.40 3.06
C PRO A 55 -12.52 5.41 2.06
N ASN A 56 -13.17 5.91 1.01
CA ASN A 56 -13.72 5.07 -0.05
C ASN A 56 -12.61 4.36 -0.85
N ALA A 57 -11.48 5.03 -1.13
CA ALA A 57 -10.33 4.42 -1.79
C ALA A 57 -9.70 3.32 -0.92
N VAL A 58 -9.64 3.52 0.39
CA VAL A 58 -9.17 2.49 1.33
C VAL A 58 -10.02 1.22 1.23
N GLN A 59 -11.35 1.35 1.31
CA GLN A 59 -12.24 0.19 1.26
C GLN A 59 -12.27 -0.46 -0.14
N ALA A 60 -12.36 0.34 -1.21
CA ALA A 60 -12.59 -0.16 -2.55
C ALA A 60 -11.33 -0.64 -3.28
N GLN A 61 -10.14 -0.13 -2.90
CA GLN A 61 -8.90 -0.39 -3.63
C GLN A 61 -7.79 -0.98 -2.74
N VAL A 62 -7.56 -0.39 -1.56
CA VAL A 62 -6.44 -0.81 -0.69
C VAL A 62 -6.70 -2.17 -0.06
N LYS A 63 -7.85 -2.35 0.60
CA LYS A 63 -8.18 -3.62 1.28
C LYS A 63 -8.13 -4.83 0.35
N PRO A 64 -8.75 -4.82 -0.86
CA PRO A 64 -8.67 -5.94 -1.78
C PRO A 64 -7.23 -6.30 -2.19
N VAL A 65 -6.36 -5.30 -2.35
CA VAL A 65 -4.95 -5.54 -2.68
C VAL A 65 -4.20 -6.13 -1.48
N LEU A 66 -4.45 -5.65 -0.27
CA LEU A 66 -3.84 -6.25 0.93
C LEU A 66 -4.33 -7.68 1.16
N ASP A 67 -5.62 -7.97 0.97
CA ASP A 67 -6.16 -9.32 1.07
C ASP A 67 -5.49 -10.27 0.06
N LYS A 68 -5.28 -9.79 -1.18
CA LYS A 68 -4.51 -10.53 -2.19
C LYS A 68 -3.08 -10.80 -1.72
N LEU A 69 -2.35 -9.77 -1.28
CA LEU A 69 -0.98 -9.91 -0.79
C LEU A 69 -0.90 -10.81 0.47
N ASN A 70 -1.98 -10.89 1.26
CA ASN A 70 -2.05 -11.78 2.41
C ASN A 70 -2.11 -13.27 2.01
N THR A 71 -2.34 -13.56 0.73
CA THR A 71 -2.31 -14.92 0.17
C THR A 71 -1.06 -15.21 -0.66
N ASP A 72 -0.08 -14.29 -0.68
CA ASP A 72 1.13 -14.40 -1.49
C ASP A 72 1.97 -15.64 -1.17
N SER A 73 2.74 -16.16 -2.12
CA SER A 73 3.61 -17.32 -1.87
C SER A 73 4.76 -16.98 -0.91
N ASP A 74 5.22 -15.74 -0.91
CA ASP A 74 6.31 -15.27 -0.07
C ASP A 74 5.84 -14.93 1.37
N VAL A 75 6.62 -15.36 2.35
CA VAL A 75 6.26 -15.23 3.78
C VAL A 75 6.31 -13.78 4.25
N ASP A 76 7.28 -13.00 3.78
CA ASP A 76 7.40 -11.59 4.18
C ASP A 76 6.24 -10.78 3.60
N VAL A 77 5.85 -11.05 2.35
CA VAL A 77 4.69 -10.39 1.72
C VAL A 77 3.43 -10.65 2.53
N LYS A 78 3.17 -11.90 2.92
CA LYS A 78 2.03 -12.26 3.79
C LYS A 78 2.07 -11.53 5.13
N TYR A 79 3.22 -11.58 5.80
CA TYR A 79 3.40 -10.96 7.12
C TYR A 79 3.10 -9.46 7.08
N PHE A 80 3.72 -8.73 6.15
CA PHE A 80 3.51 -7.28 6.04
C PHE A 80 2.10 -6.92 5.54
N ALA A 81 1.46 -7.77 4.73
CA ALA A 81 0.06 -7.57 4.36
C ALA A 81 -0.88 -7.71 5.56
N SER A 82 -0.69 -8.74 6.39
CA SER A 82 -1.45 -8.92 7.64
C SER A 82 -1.27 -7.73 8.59
N GLU A 83 -0.04 -7.28 8.81
CA GLU A 83 0.25 -6.09 9.63
C GLU A 83 -0.42 -4.82 9.08
N ALA A 84 -0.38 -4.64 7.75
CA ALA A 84 -1.04 -3.51 7.10
C ALA A 84 -2.56 -3.54 7.25
N ILE A 85 -3.19 -4.72 7.10
CA ILE A 85 -4.64 -4.90 7.31
C ILE A 85 -5.02 -4.51 8.74
N ALA A 86 -4.27 -4.98 9.73
CA ALA A 86 -4.50 -4.64 11.13
C ALA A 86 -4.32 -3.14 11.40
N GLY A 87 -3.30 -2.52 10.79
CA GLY A 87 -3.00 -1.10 10.99
C GLY A 87 -3.96 -0.13 10.28
N ILE A 88 -4.61 -0.54 9.18
CA ILE A 88 -5.58 0.30 8.44
C ILE A 88 -7.02 0.09 8.95
N ALA A 89 -7.29 -1.02 9.64
CA ALA A 89 -8.61 -1.29 10.23
C ALA A 89 -8.87 -0.58 11.57
N ALA A 90 -7.86 0.09 12.14
CA ALA A 90 -7.94 0.90 13.35
C ALA A 90 -8.19 2.38 13.01
#